data_AF-A0A7S4I938-F1
#
_entry.id   AF-A0A7S4I938-F1
#
_cell.length_a   1.000
_cell.length_b   1.000
_cell.length_c   1.000
_cell.angle_alpha   90.00
_cell.angle_beta   90.00
_cell.angle_gamma   90.00
#
_symmetry.space_group_name_H-M   'P 1'
#
loop_
_entity.id
_entity.type
_entity.pdbx_description
1 polymer ?
#
loop_
_entity_poly.entity_id
_entity_poly.type
_entity_poly.pdbx_seq_one_letter_code
_entity_poly.pdbx_strand_id
1 'polypeptide(L)'
;MKLSMALLALPALAVAKKTVAKREIPLSGRSIKADSKMGSHLMANARKLDNANVDEYEWVVNYEIKFQGCHHIQQWNEEADGEDEPRIQTKRLVRFRLCPAGSCTADNAGGCDSGYGDYIVDLNIFLESYWNDRLEQ
;
A
#
# COMPACT_ATOMS: atom_id res chain seq x y z
N MET A 1 -51.28 54.36 -21.63
CA MET A 1 -49.81 54.37 -21.83
C MET A 1 -49.19 54.97 -20.58
N LYS A 2 -48.29 54.40 -19.78
CA LYS A 2 -47.57 53.11 -19.70
C LYS A 2 -47.27 52.95 -18.19
N LEU A 3 -47.61 51.82 -17.56
CA LEU A 3 -47.09 51.48 -16.22
C LEU A 3 -45.65 51.00 -16.38
N SER A 4 -44.72 51.56 -15.60
CA SER A 4 -43.34 51.06 -15.50
C SER A 4 -43.15 50.49 -14.10
N MET A 5 -42.98 49.18 -14.03
CA MET A 5 -42.87 48.38 -12.81
C MET A 5 -41.39 48.01 -12.66
N ALA A 6 -40.72 48.54 -11.63
CA ALA A 6 -39.32 48.22 -11.34
C ALA A 6 -39.25 46.99 -10.42
N LEU A 7 -38.74 45.86 -10.95
CA LEU A 7 -38.40 44.68 -10.14
C LEU A 7 -37.02 44.89 -9.49
N LEU A 8 -37.00 44.91 -8.15
CA LEU A 8 -35.80 44.78 -7.34
C LEU A 8 -35.41 43.30 -7.25
N ALA A 9 -34.28 42.93 -7.87
CA ALA A 9 -33.71 41.59 -7.77
C ALA A 9 -32.89 41.44 -6.48
N LEU A 10 -33.28 40.52 -5.60
CA LEU A 10 -32.46 40.10 -4.45
C LEU A 10 -31.32 39.19 -4.91
N PRO A 11 -30.07 39.36 -4.44
CA PRO A 11 -28.99 38.44 -4.73
C PRO A 11 -29.16 37.17 -3.88
N ALA A 12 -29.32 36.03 -4.54
CA ALA A 12 -29.28 34.73 -3.88
C ALA A 12 -27.84 34.44 -3.39
N LEU A 13 -27.64 34.35 -2.08
CA LEU A 13 -26.39 33.82 -1.51
C LEU A 13 -26.30 32.32 -1.81
N ALA A 14 -25.43 31.95 -2.75
CA ALA A 14 -25.07 30.57 -2.99
C ALA A 14 -24.21 30.06 -1.83
N VAL A 15 -24.74 29.12 -1.04
CA VAL A 15 -23.95 28.35 -0.06
C VAL A 15 -23.07 27.36 -0.83
N ALA A 16 -21.77 27.64 -0.89
CA ALA A 16 -20.79 26.73 -1.48
C ALA A 16 -20.67 25.45 -0.62
N LYS A 17 -21.15 24.32 -1.13
CA LYS A 17 -20.88 23.01 -0.54
C LYS A 17 -19.40 22.68 -0.74
N LYS A 18 -18.60 22.76 0.32
CA LYS A 18 -17.20 22.36 0.31
C LYS A 18 -17.13 20.83 0.26
N THR A 19 -16.98 20.27 -0.94
CA THR A 19 -16.70 18.84 -1.13
C THR A 19 -15.28 18.57 -0.63
N VAL A 20 -15.17 17.80 0.45
CA VAL A 20 -13.86 17.29 0.90
C VAL A 20 -13.44 16.23 -0.12
N ALA A 21 -12.48 16.57 -0.97
CA ALA A 21 -11.89 15.61 -1.90
C ALA A 21 -11.21 14.50 -1.08
N LYS A 22 -11.75 13.29 -1.14
CA LYS A 22 -11.13 12.09 -0.59
C LYS A 22 -9.87 11.84 -1.42
N ARG A 23 -8.71 12.27 -0.92
CA ARG A 23 -7.42 11.94 -1.53
C ARG A 23 -7.20 10.44 -1.34
N GLU A 24 -7.57 9.65 -2.34
CA GLU A 24 -7.07 8.28 -2.43
C GLU A 24 -5.55 8.40 -2.60
N ILE A 25 -4.80 7.85 -1.64
CA ILE A 25 -3.35 7.78 -1.75
C ILE A 25 -3.09 6.53 -2.58
N PRO A 26 -2.67 6.64 -3.85
CA PRO A 26 -2.38 5.46 -4.64
C PRO A 26 -1.15 4.79 -4.03
N LEU A 27 -1.36 3.71 -3.27
CA LEU A 27 -0.28 2.85 -2.76
C LEU A 27 0.59 2.34 -3.92
N SER A 28 -0.02 2.09 -5.07
CA SER A 28 0.66 1.62 -6.28
C SER A 28 1.48 2.72 -6.98
N GLY A 29 1.25 4.00 -6.67
CA GLY A 29 1.91 5.13 -7.34
C GLY A 29 3.12 5.70 -6.61
N ARG A 30 3.35 5.30 -5.35
CA ARG A 30 4.48 5.78 -4.54
C ARG A 30 5.47 4.63 -4.34
N SER A 31 6.70 4.83 -4.78
CA SER A 31 7.78 3.94 -4.40
C SER A 31 8.22 4.23 -2.97
N ILE A 32 8.44 3.17 -2.19
CA ILE A 32 8.91 3.23 -0.82
C ILE A 32 10.38 2.85 -0.85
N LYS A 33 11.26 3.72 -0.39
CA LYS A 33 12.70 3.38 -0.32
C LYS A 33 12.90 2.21 0.65
N ALA A 34 13.66 1.20 0.25
CA ALA A 34 13.83 0.00 1.07
C ALA A 34 14.62 0.28 2.37
N ASP A 35 15.48 1.29 2.37
CA ASP A 35 16.23 1.79 3.54
C ASP A 35 15.42 2.78 4.41
N SER A 36 14.21 3.15 4.01
CA SER A 36 13.31 3.93 4.87
C SER A 36 12.90 3.13 6.10
N LYS A 37 12.43 3.80 7.16
CA LYS A 37 11.92 3.14 8.36
C LYS A 37 10.84 2.10 8.03
N MET A 38 9.88 2.48 7.18
CA MET A 38 8.84 1.56 6.71
C MET A 38 9.43 0.42 5.88
N GLY A 39 10.29 0.73 4.92
CA GLY A 39 10.90 -0.26 4.04
C GLY A 39 11.74 -1.29 4.80
N SER A 40 12.56 -0.84 5.75
CA SER A 40 13.39 -1.69 6.58
C SER A 40 12.56 -2.61 7.46
N HIS A 41 11.48 -2.10 8.05
CA HIS A 41 10.56 -2.92 8.84
C HIS A 41 9.84 -3.98 7.98
N LEU A 42 9.41 -3.61 6.76
CA LEU A 42 8.84 -4.57 5.82
C LEU A 42 9.84 -5.65 5.43
N MET A 43 11.07 -5.27 5.08
CA MET A 43 12.11 -6.21 4.65
C MET A 43 12.52 -7.19 5.76
N ALA A 44 12.62 -6.71 7.00
CA ALA A 44 12.95 -7.55 8.16
C ALA A 44 11.91 -8.66 8.42
N ASN A 45 10.65 -8.46 7.99
CA ASN A 45 9.55 -9.41 8.19
C ASN A 45 9.14 -10.12 6.89
N ALA A 46 9.78 -9.80 5.76
CA ALA A 46 9.37 -10.30 4.46
C ALA A 46 10.08 -11.61 4.10
N ARG A 47 9.33 -12.48 3.43
CA ARG A 47 9.85 -13.70 2.83
C ARG A 47 9.98 -13.52 1.32
N LYS A 48 11.15 -13.86 0.78
CA LYS A 48 11.41 -13.90 -0.66
C LYS A 48 10.60 -15.03 -1.31
N LEU A 49 10.02 -14.79 -2.48
CA LEU A 49 9.28 -15.80 -3.25
C LEU A 49 10.21 -16.65 -4.14
N ASP A 50 11.38 -16.12 -4.52
CA ASP A 50 12.36 -16.83 -5.36
C ASP A 50 13.41 -17.59 -4.55
N ASN A 51 13.68 -18.81 -5.01
CA ASN A 51 14.34 -19.92 -4.30
C ASN A 51 15.88 -19.80 -4.19
N ALA A 52 16.39 -18.62 -3.89
CA ALA A 52 17.82 -18.38 -3.68
C ALA A 52 18.05 -17.83 -2.27
N ASN A 53 18.66 -18.66 -1.41
CA ASN A 53 19.20 -18.30 -0.09
C ASN A 53 20.09 -17.07 -0.23
N VAL A 54 19.62 -15.94 0.26
CA VAL A 54 20.42 -14.72 0.38
C VAL A 54 20.17 -14.23 1.80
N ASP A 55 21.04 -14.69 2.70
CA ASP A 55 21.18 -14.08 4.01
C ASP A 55 21.94 -12.76 3.83
N GLU A 56 21.52 -11.76 4.61
CA GLU A 56 22.03 -10.39 4.70
C GLU A 56 21.30 -9.34 3.83
N TYR A 57 20.57 -8.44 4.49
CA TYR A 57 19.77 -7.36 3.89
C TYR A 57 20.60 -6.11 3.54
N GLU A 58 21.93 -6.19 3.45
CA GLU A 58 22.76 -5.02 3.12
C GLU A 58 22.59 -4.60 1.64
N TRP A 59 22.18 -5.53 0.76
CA TRP A 59 21.96 -5.26 -0.66
C TRP A 59 20.69 -4.46 -0.97
N VAL A 60 19.74 -4.32 -0.03
CA VAL A 60 18.45 -3.63 -0.32
C VAL A 60 18.54 -2.09 -0.32
N VAL A 61 19.65 -1.48 0.09
CA VAL A 61 19.79 -0.01 0.17
C VAL A 61 19.52 0.69 -1.16
N ASN A 62 19.85 0.06 -2.29
CA ASN A 62 19.62 0.61 -3.63
C ASN A 62 18.31 0.14 -4.28
N TYR A 63 17.31 -0.21 -3.47
CA TYR A 63 16.02 -0.70 -3.94
C TYR A 63 14.82 0.12 -3.45
N GLU A 64 13.74 0.00 -4.21
CA GLU A 64 12.44 0.59 -3.97
C GLU A 64 11.37 -0.51 -3.91
N ILE A 65 10.52 -0.45 -2.90
CA ILE A 65 9.39 -1.34 -2.69
C ILE A 65 8.19 -0.81 -3.48
N LYS A 66 7.64 -1.67 -4.34
CA LYS A 66 6.40 -1.47 -5.11
C LYS A 66 5.35 -2.46 -4.61
N PHE A 67 4.24 -1.94 -4.09
CA PHE A 67 3.08 -2.75 -3.73
C PHE A 67 2.47 -3.39 -4.99
N GLN A 68 2.28 -4.71 -4.99
CA GLN A 68 1.67 -5.44 -6.10
C GLN A 68 0.24 -5.89 -5.81
N GLY A 69 -0.09 -6.24 -4.56
CA GLY A 69 -1.44 -6.65 -4.20
C GLY A 69 -1.54 -7.43 -2.90
N CYS A 70 -2.78 -7.78 -2.54
CA CYS A 70 -3.11 -8.63 -1.40
C CYS A 70 -3.48 -10.03 -1.87
N HIS A 71 -3.03 -11.04 -1.14
CA HIS A 71 -3.30 -12.45 -1.41
C HIS A 71 -3.82 -13.15 -0.15
N HIS A 72 -4.68 -14.14 -0.33
CA HIS A 72 -5.19 -14.97 0.75
C HIS A 72 -4.81 -16.42 0.44
N ILE A 73 -4.27 -17.12 1.42
CA ILE A 73 -3.95 -18.54 1.29
C ILE A 73 -4.51 -19.30 2.48
N GLN A 74 -5.00 -20.52 2.23
CA GLN A 74 -5.41 -21.43 3.29
C GLN A 74 -4.22 -22.30 3.67
N GLN A 75 -3.91 -22.37 4.96
CA GLN A 75 -2.84 -23.18 5.50
C GLN A 75 -3.33 -23.98 6.70
N TRP A 76 -2.63 -25.06 7.00
CA TRP A 76 -2.83 -25.77 8.26
C TRP A 76 -2.51 -24.84 9.43
N ASN A 77 -3.38 -24.84 10.43
CA ASN A 77 -3.20 -24.11 11.67
C ASN A 77 -2.36 -24.99 12.61
N GLU A 78 -1.07 -24.68 12.75
CA GLU A 78 -0.15 -25.44 13.60
C GLU A 78 -0.49 -25.25 15.09
N GLU A 79 -1.15 -24.15 15.41
CA GLU A 79 -1.58 -23.77 16.74
C GLU A 79 -2.93 -24.37 17.14
N ALA A 80 -3.58 -25.13 16.27
CA ALA A 80 -4.87 -25.76 16.56
C ALA A 80 -4.73 -26.91 17.57
N ASP A 81 -4.98 -26.66 18.85
CA ASP A 81 -4.87 -27.63 19.95
C ASP A 81 -6.25 -27.94 20.56
N GLY A 82 -7.16 -28.47 19.73
CA GLY A 82 -8.51 -28.87 20.17
C GLY A 82 -9.49 -29.11 19.03
N GLU A 83 -10.67 -29.65 19.35
CA GLU A 83 -11.75 -29.83 18.35
C GLU A 83 -12.47 -28.51 18.02
N ASP A 84 -12.37 -27.52 18.91
CA ASP A 84 -13.03 -26.22 18.75
C ASP A 84 -12.22 -25.24 17.88
N GLU A 85 -10.96 -25.55 17.58
CA GLU A 85 -10.07 -24.68 16.82
C GLU A 85 -10.03 -25.07 15.33
N PRO A 86 -10.17 -24.09 14.42
CA PRO A 86 -10.16 -24.38 13.00
C PRO A 86 -8.78 -24.88 12.58
N ARG A 87 -8.75 -26.14 12.13
CA ARG A 87 -7.56 -26.82 11.58
C ARG A 87 -6.98 -26.17 10.32
N ILE A 88 -7.80 -25.40 9.62
CA ILE A 88 -7.39 -24.62 8.45
C ILE A 88 -7.60 -23.15 8.76
N GLN A 89 -6.52 -22.37 8.65
CA GLN A 89 -6.54 -20.93 8.84
C GLN A 89 -6.27 -20.21 7.51
N THR A 90 -6.95 -19.09 7.30
CA THR A 90 -6.65 -18.20 6.16
C THR A 90 -5.56 -17.21 6.57
N LYS A 91 -4.38 -17.28 5.94
CA LYS A 91 -3.34 -16.25 6.05
C LYS A 91 -3.56 -15.16 5.01
N ARG A 92 -3.41 -13.92 5.44
CA ARG A 92 -3.56 -12.71 4.62
C ARG A 92 -2.19 -12.12 4.37
N LEU A 93 -1.80 -12.06 3.11
CA LEU A 93 -0.46 -11.68 2.69
C LEU A 93 -0.52 -10.45 1.79
N VAL A 94 0.52 -9.65 1.86
CA VAL A 94 0.80 -8.57 0.90
C VAL A 94 1.99 -9.01 0.06
N ARG A 95 1.84 -8.95 -1.27
CA ARG A 95 2.94 -9.13 -2.21
C ARG A 95 3.46 -7.76 -2.63
N PHE A 96 4.77 -7.62 -2.62
CA PHE A 96 5.47 -6.45 -3.13
C PHE A 96 6.72 -6.86 -3.89
N ARG A 97 7.17 -5.99 -4.78
CA ARG A 97 8.39 -6.17 -5.56
C ARG A 97 9.43 -5.16 -5.12
N LEU A 98 10.66 -5.63 -4.98
CA LEU A 98 11.83 -4.77 -4.91
C LEU A 98 12.34 -4.48 -6.32
N CYS A 99 12.39 -3.20 -6.66
CA CYS A 99 12.95 -2.69 -7.90
C CYS A 99 14.23 -1.92 -7.64
N PRO A 100 15.25 -2.00 -8.51
CA PRO A 100 16.39 -1.10 -8.43
C PRO A 100 15.94 0.37 -8.34
N ALA A 101 16.65 1.17 -7.54
CA ALA A 101 16.34 2.58 -7.36
C ALA A 101 16.32 3.31 -8.71
N GLY A 102 15.26 4.11 -8.93
CA GLY A 102 15.06 4.81 -10.20
C GLY A 102 14.54 3.97 -11.37
N SER A 103 14.42 2.64 -11.24
CA SER A 103 13.77 1.79 -12.25
C SER A 103 12.30 1.49 -11.92
N CYS A 104 11.78 1.96 -10.78
CA CYS A 104 10.42 1.71 -10.34
C CYS A 104 9.44 2.67 -11.03
N THR A 105 8.77 2.22 -12.07
CA THR A 105 7.80 3.03 -12.82
C THR A 105 6.38 2.95 -12.24
N ALA A 106 5.59 4.02 -12.41
CA ALA A 106 4.19 4.02 -12.02
C ALA A 106 3.32 3.24 -13.02
N ASP A 107 3.68 3.29 -14.30
CA ASP A 107 2.92 2.72 -15.42
C ASP A 107 3.03 1.19 -15.51
N ASN A 108 4.08 0.60 -14.92
CA ASN A 108 4.21 -0.84 -14.77
C ASN A 108 3.64 -1.27 -13.41
N ALA A 109 2.70 -2.22 -13.42
CA ALA A 109 2.13 -2.81 -12.21
C ALA A 109 3.20 -3.46 -11.31
N GLY A 110 4.24 -4.04 -11.91
CA GLY A 110 5.41 -4.56 -11.22
C GLY A 110 6.46 -3.49 -10.90
N GLY A 111 6.39 -2.30 -11.48
CA GLY A 111 7.41 -1.26 -11.35
C GLY A 111 8.60 -1.45 -12.29
N CYS A 112 9.19 -2.64 -12.35
CA CYS A 112 10.37 -2.97 -13.15
C CYS A 112 10.35 -4.42 -13.68
N ASP A 113 11.05 -4.64 -14.81
CA ASP A 113 11.05 -5.90 -15.56
C ASP A 113 12.33 -6.74 -15.39
N SER A 114 13.37 -6.20 -14.77
CA SER A 114 14.62 -6.93 -14.51
C SER A 114 15.29 -6.46 -13.21
N GLY A 115 16.20 -7.29 -12.68
CA GLY A 115 16.93 -7.00 -11.44
C GLY A 115 16.03 -6.93 -10.20
N TYR A 116 14.82 -7.46 -10.27
CA TYR A 116 13.84 -7.40 -9.21
C TYR A 116 13.81 -8.65 -8.34
N GLY A 117 13.22 -8.52 -7.16
CA GLY A 117 12.83 -9.67 -6.33
C GLY A 117 11.41 -9.51 -5.81
N ASP A 118 10.63 -10.58 -5.86
CA ASP A 118 9.28 -10.61 -5.31
C ASP A 118 9.28 -11.13 -3.87
N TYR A 119 8.55 -10.43 -3.02
CA TYR A 119 8.48 -10.67 -1.59
C TYR A 119 7.03 -10.70 -1.12
N ILE A 120 6.82 -11.40 -0.02
CA ILE A 120 5.55 -11.42 0.70
C ILE A 120 5.76 -11.09 2.17
N VAL A 121 4.76 -10.47 2.76
CA VAL A 121 4.70 -10.18 4.20
C VAL A 121 3.27 -10.38 4.69
N ASP A 122 3.09 -10.60 5.99
CA ASP A 122 1.75 -10.60 6.59
C ASP A 122 1.05 -9.23 6.41
N LEU A 123 -0.25 -9.25 6.11
CA LEU A 123 -1.03 -8.04 5.90
C LEU A 123 -1.01 -7.12 7.13
N ASN A 124 -1.07 -7.65 8.35
CA ASN A 124 -1.06 -6.84 9.55
C ASN A 124 0.27 -6.10 9.71
N ILE A 125 1.39 -6.78 9.45
CA ILE A 125 2.73 -6.15 9.45
C ILE A 125 2.81 -5.03 8.42
N PHE A 126 2.25 -5.24 7.23
CA PHE A 126 2.20 -4.19 6.21
C PHE A 126 1.40 -2.97 6.68
N LEU A 127 0.21 -3.18 7.24
CA LEU A 127 -0.66 -2.11 7.73
C LEU A 127 -0.03 -1.35 8.90
N GLU A 128 0.60 -2.06 9.84
CA GLU A 128 1.34 -1.48 10.95
C GLU A 128 2.48 -0.59 10.44
N SER A 129 3.29 -1.12 9.51
CA SER A 129 4.39 -0.37 8.88
C SER A 129 3.87 0.91 8.20
N TYR A 130 2.77 0.78 7.46
CA TYR A 130 2.13 1.89 6.76
C TYR A 130 1.60 2.94 7.73
N TRP A 131 0.90 2.56 8.80
CA TRP A 131 0.39 3.54 9.75
C TRP A 131 1.51 4.23 10.52
N ASN A 132 2.54 3.49 10.94
CA ASN A 132 3.69 4.07 11.63
C ASN A 132 4.40 5.12 10.76
N ASP A 133 4.60 4.84 9.47
CA ASP A 133 5.20 5.79 8.51
C ASP A 133 4.35 7.06 8.30
N ARG A 134 3.02 6.89 8.30
CA ARG A 134 2.07 7.98 8.04
C ARG A 134 1.76 8.83 9.26
N LEU A 135 1.91 8.29 10.47
CA LEU A 135 1.78 9.02 11.73
C LEU A 135 3.00 9.87 12.04
N GLU A 136 4.17 9.52 11.49
CA GLU A 136 5.43 10.23 11.67
C GLU A 136 5.70 11.32 10.61
N GLN A 137 4.83 11.44 9.59
CA GLN A 137 4.85 12.49 8.54
C GLN A 137 3.90 13.64 8.84
#